data_AF-A0A9P5X8K4-F1
#
_entry.id   AF-A0A9P5X8K4-F1
#
_cell.length_a   1.000
_cell.length_b   1.000
_cell.length_c   1.000
_cell.angle_alpha   90.00
_cell.angle_beta   90.00
_cell.angle_gamma   90.00
#
_symmetry.space_group_name_H-M   'P 1'
#
loop_
_entity.id
_entity.type
_entity.pdbx_description
1 polymer ?
#
loop_
_entity_poly.entity_id
_entity_poly.type
_entity_poly.pdbx_seq_one_letter_code
_entity_poly.pdbx_strand_id
1 'polypeptide(L)'
;MFSRQSFQVPLLYTLLVSADSLFQLGYIPLTIKTPYLQVWLASNKGTSPVQAWPNFFTTDRTLGWYGMIRVDNQTYDWMGLTTYNFTAPTTTVMSEISPTKSVFRLQAGPIQFNVTFFTPIEVFLPLTCLYSVSAPYLNLQPTDYVRQSIPFSYMYLDGFARRRLSAPQCPSLPEYASLLSLVTRQVFAAMDITAT
;
A
#
# COMPACT_ATOMS: atom_id res chain seq x y z
N MET A 1 20.49 73.17 17.39
CA MET A 1 20.44 72.52 16.07
C MET A 1 21.02 71.11 16.22
N PHE A 2 20.19 70.13 16.57
CA PHE A 2 20.57 68.72 16.67
C PHE A 2 19.42 67.92 16.06
N SER A 3 19.68 67.24 14.95
CA SER A 3 18.74 66.28 14.36
C SER A 3 19.35 64.89 14.50
N ARG A 4 18.74 64.07 15.35
CA ARG A 4 19.09 62.66 15.51
C ARG A 4 18.48 61.91 14.33
N GLN A 5 19.31 61.38 13.43
CA GLN A 5 18.84 60.45 12.41
C GLN A 5 18.68 59.06 13.02
N SER A 6 17.43 58.62 13.12
CA SER A 6 17.05 57.27 13.53
C SER A 6 17.23 56.31 12.37
N PHE A 7 18.15 55.36 12.51
CA PHE A 7 18.37 54.28 11.55
C PHE A 7 17.45 53.11 11.91
N GLN A 8 16.39 52.88 11.11
CA GLN A 8 15.52 51.71 11.28
C GLN A 8 16.07 50.54 10.47
N VAL A 9 16.39 49.43 11.17
CA VAL A 9 16.77 48.15 10.55
C VAL A 9 15.48 47.36 10.28
N PRO A 10 15.12 47.06 9.02
CA PRO A 10 13.95 46.26 8.74
C PRO A 10 14.24 44.79 9.09
N LEU A 11 13.48 44.24 10.05
CA LEU A 11 13.46 42.81 10.34
C LEU A 11 12.73 42.08 9.20
N LEU A 12 13.50 41.42 8.34
CA LEU A 12 12.98 40.55 7.29
C LEU A 12 12.51 39.23 7.94
N TYR A 13 11.20 39.05 8.13
CA TYR A 13 10.63 37.77 8.53
C TYR A 13 10.75 36.78 7.36
N THR A 14 11.62 35.78 7.48
CA THR A 14 11.66 34.66 6.55
C THR A 14 10.56 33.67 6.92
N LEU A 15 9.55 33.52 6.04
CA LEU A 15 8.59 32.44 6.15
C LEU A 15 9.31 31.14 5.76
N LEU A 16 9.46 30.21 6.72
CA LEU A 16 9.81 28.84 6.41
C LEU A 16 8.64 28.20 5.68
N VAL A 17 8.68 28.21 4.34
CA VAL A 17 7.83 27.34 3.53
C VAL A 17 8.39 25.94 3.68
N SER A 18 7.71 25.10 4.47
CA SER A 18 7.90 23.66 4.40
C SER A 18 7.30 23.19 3.07
N ALA A 19 8.15 22.96 2.09
CA ALA A 19 7.77 22.19 0.91
C ALA A 19 7.85 20.71 1.31
N ASP A 20 6.71 20.13 1.72
CA ASP A 20 6.55 18.67 1.65
C ASP A 20 6.52 18.31 0.17
N SER A 21 7.66 17.94 -0.38
CA SER A 21 7.66 17.33 -1.70
C SER A 21 6.99 15.96 -1.56
N LEU A 22 5.79 15.84 -2.13
CA LEU A 22 5.18 14.53 -2.31
C LEU A 22 6.15 13.72 -3.18
N PHE A 23 6.87 12.79 -2.56
CA PHE A 23 7.73 11.87 -3.28
C PHE A 23 6.84 10.97 -4.14
N GLN A 24 6.63 11.37 -5.39
CA GLN A 24 5.88 10.59 -6.35
C GLN A 24 6.82 9.59 -7.00
N LEU A 25 6.78 8.36 -6.50
CA LEU A 25 7.45 7.23 -7.15
C LEU A 25 6.96 7.09 -8.58
N GLY A 26 7.86 6.94 -9.57
CA GLY A 26 7.45 6.66 -10.95
C GLY A 26 6.76 5.29 -11.09
N TYR A 27 7.13 4.34 -10.23
CA TYR A 27 6.58 2.99 -10.17
C TYR A 27 6.41 2.53 -8.73
N ILE A 28 5.25 1.93 -8.44
CA ILE A 28 4.92 1.36 -7.14
C ILE A 28 5.14 -0.16 -7.22
N PRO A 29 5.98 -0.74 -6.35
CA PRO A 29 6.21 -2.18 -6.34
C PRO A 29 4.97 -2.90 -5.81
N LEU A 30 4.37 -3.78 -6.59
CA LEU A 30 3.29 -4.65 -6.12
C LEU A 30 3.86 -6.01 -5.70
N THR A 31 4.77 -6.57 -6.46
CA THR A 31 5.42 -7.83 -6.13
C THR A 31 6.84 -7.80 -6.65
N ILE A 32 7.82 -8.13 -5.82
CA ILE A 32 9.23 -8.17 -6.18
C ILE A 32 9.87 -9.30 -5.38
N LYS A 33 10.27 -10.37 -6.07
CA LYS A 33 11.01 -11.46 -5.42
C LYS A 33 12.21 -11.91 -6.24
N THR A 34 12.05 -12.02 -7.56
CA THR A 34 13.13 -12.41 -8.48
C THR A 34 13.06 -11.57 -9.75
N PRO A 35 14.11 -11.56 -10.60
CA PRO A 35 14.07 -10.83 -11.87
C PRO A 35 12.90 -11.25 -12.78
N TYR A 36 12.39 -12.47 -12.62
CA TYR A 36 11.27 -13.04 -13.36
C TYR A 36 9.93 -12.96 -12.62
N LEU A 37 9.94 -12.62 -11.33
CA LEU A 37 8.77 -12.39 -10.49
C LEU A 37 8.84 -10.97 -9.93
N GLN A 38 8.47 -10.04 -10.80
CA GLN A 38 8.35 -8.62 -10.47
C GLN A 38 7.14 -8.00 -11.16
N VAL A 39 6.38 -7.20 -10.44
CA VAL A 39 5.14 -6.58 -10.87
C VAL A 39 5.07 -5.18 -10.29
N TRP A 40 4.85 -4.22 -11.16
CA TRP A 40 4.93 -2.81 -10.84
C TRP A 40 3.70 -2.08 -11.37
N LEU A 41 3.23 -1.10 -10.61
CA LEU A 41 2.17 -0.20 -11.01
C LEU A 41 2.79 1.14 -11.42
N ALA A 42 2.56 1.57 -12.66
CA ALA A 42 3.03 2.88 -13.12
C ALA A 42 2.25 3.99 -12.41
N SER A 43 2.96 4.95 -11.82
CA SER A 43 2.34 6.06 -11.06
C SER A 43 2.03 7.29 -11.92
N ASN A 44 2.22 7.19 -13.24
CA ASN A 44 1.95 8.27 -14.22
C ASN A 44 0.46 8.65 -14.30
N LYS A 45 -0.43 7.89 -13.64
CA LYS A 45 -1.86 8.20 -13.45
C LYS A 45 -2.23 8.40 -11.97
N GLY A 46 -1.25 8.70 -11.12
CA GLY A 46 -1.39 8.79 -9.66
C GLY A 46 -1.00 7.48 -8.96
N THR A 47 -1.18 7.43 -7.63
CA THR A 47 -0.82 6.27 -6.80
C THR A 47 -1.95 5.21 -6.71
N SER A 48 -2.89 5.23 -7.66
CA SER A 48 -4.12 4.42 -7.64
C SER A 48 -3.97 3.12 -8.45
N PRO A 49 -4.33 1.96 -7.87
CA PRO A 49 -4.32 0.67 -8.58
C PRO A 49 -5.41 0.52 -9.66
N VAL A 50 -6.42 1.39 -9.68
CA VAL A 50 -7.64 1.29 -10.54
C VAL A 50 -7.45 1.89 -11.94
N GLN A 51 -6.41 2.69 -12.15
CA GLN A 51 -6.27 3.50 -13.36
C GLN A 51 -5.12 3.06 -14.28
N ALA A 52 -4.45 1.98 -13.92
CA ALA A 52 -3.34 1.44 -14.68
C ALA A 52 -3.31 -0.09 -14.58
N TRP A 53 -2.87 -0.73 -15.65
CA TRP A 53 -2.51 -2.13 -15.59
C TRP A 53 -1.15 -2.29 -14.90
N PRO A 54 -1.01 -3.29 -14.02
CA PRO A 54 0.30 -3.71 -13.55
C PRO A 54 1.14 -4.29 -14.69
N ASN A 55 2.41 -3.90 -14.73
CA ASN A 55 3.35 -4.25 -15.78
C ASN A 55 4.58 -4.98 -15.22
N PHE A 56 5.20 -5.78 -16.09
CA PHE A 56 6.53 -6.31 -15.87
C PHE A 56 7.59 -5.25 -16.22
N PHE A 57 8.28 -4.72 -15.21
CA PHE A 57 9.10 -3.50 -15.31
C PHE A 57 10.12 -3.49 -16.45
N THR A 58 10.80 -4.60 -16.75
CA THR A 58 11.86 -4.59 -17.77
C THR A 58 11.35 -4.58 -19.22
N THR A 59 10.06 -4.86 -19.44
CA THR A 59 9.49 -5.00 -20.80
C THR A 59 8.22 -4.18 -21.01
N ASP A 60 7.77 -3.46 -19.97
CA ASP A 60 6.46 -2.81 -19.89
C ASP A 60 5.27 -3.71 -20.30
N ARG A 61 5.45 -5.03 -20.15
CA ARG A 61 4.43 -6.00 -20.51
C ARG A 61 3.30 -5.96 -19.49
N THR A 62 2.10 -5.63 -19.94
CA THR A 62 0.86 -5.73 -19.19
C THR A 62 0.61 -7.16 -18.68
N LEU A 63 0.41 -7.30 -17.37
CA LEU A 63 0.13 -8.57 -16.71
C LEU A 63 -1.37 -8.87 -16.58
N GLY A 64 -2.22 -7.87 -16.81
CA GLY A 64 -3.68 -8.03 -16.84
C GLY A 64 -4.29 -8.38 -15.49
N TRP A 65 -3.70 -7.92 -14.39
CA TRP A 65 -4.26 -8.12 -13.06
C TRP A 65 -5.50 -7.25 -12.87
N TYR A 66 -6.60 -7.88 -12.49
CA TYR A 66 -7.88 -7.22 -12.37
C TYR A 66 -8.55 -7.58 -11.05
N GLY A 67 -9.08 -6.55 -10.39
CA GLY A 67 -9.65 -6.64 -9.06
C GLY A 67 -11.02 -6.00 -9.01
N MET A 68 -12.01 -6.76 -8.56
CA MET A 68 -13.38 -6.29 -8.36
C MET A 68 -13.85 -6.55 -6.94
N ILE A 69 -14.73 -5.70 -6.46
CA ILE A 69 -15.41 -5.84 -5.17
C ILE A 69 -16.87 -5.42 -5.35
N ARG A 70 -17.80 -6.25 -4.88
CA ARG A 70 -19.22 -5.92 -4.88
C ARG A 70 -19.61 -5.45 -3.49
N VAL A 71 -20.29 -4.31 -3.44
CA VAL A 71 -20.85 -3.70 -2.23
C VAL A 71 -22.31 -3.39 -2.52
N ASP A 72 -23.22 -3.99 -1.76
CA ASP A 72 -24.67 -3.76 -1.86
C ASP A 72 -25.21 -3.86 -3.30
N ASN A 73 -24.83 -4.93 -4.00
CA ASN A 73 -25.23 -5.22 -5.38
C ASN A 73 -24.64 -4.27 -6.45
N GLN A 74 -23.85 -3.26 -6.06
CA GLN A 74 -23.03 -2.46 -6.97
C GLN A 74 -21.62 -3.04 -7.06
N THR A 75 -21.09 -3.19 -8.27
CA THR A 75 -19.73 -3.71 -8.48
C THR A 75 -18.75 -2.55 -8.67
N TYR A 76 -17.62 -2.61 -7.97
CA TYR A 76 -16.56 -1.63 -8.01
C TYR A 76 -15.24 -2.26 -8.44
N ASP A 77 -14.46 -1.50 -9.20
CA ASP A 77 -13.14 -1.92 -9.64
C ASP A 77 -12.06 -1.30 -8.77
N TRP A 78 -11.17 -2.16 -8.28
CA TRP A 78 -10.11 -1.77 -7.35
C TRP A 78 -8.70 -1.99 -7.92
N MET A 79 -8.55 -2.78 -8.99
CA MET A 79 -7.27 -2.92 -9.69
C MET A 79 -7.45 -3.19 -11.18
N GLY A 80 -6.52 -2.64 -11.98
CA GLY A 80 -6.48 -2.81 -13.42
C GLY A 80 -7.31 -1.74 -14.12
N LEU A 81 -7.12 -1.60 -15.43
CA LEU A 81 -7.83 -0.59 -16.22
C LEU A 81 -9.11 -1.19 -16.79
N THR A 82 -10.26 -0.75 -16.29
CA THR A 82 -11.56 -1.19 -16.82
C THR A 82 -12.07 -0.29 -17.94
N THR A 83 -12.73 -0.91 -18.91
CA THR A 83 -13.61 -0.24 -19.90
C THR A 83 -15.05 -0.78 -19.81
N TYR A 84 -15.37 -1.50 -18.74
CA TYR A 84 -16.65 -2.17 -18.56
C TYR A 84 -17.71 -1.22 -17.97
N ASN A 85 -18.89 -1.18 -18.57
CA ASN A 85 -19.95 -0.24 -18.20
C ASN A 85 -20.70 -0.61 -16.89
N PHE A 86 -20.47 -1.80 -16.33
CA PHE A 86 -21.19 -2.31 -15.16
C PHE A 86 -20.41 -2.12 -13.85
N THR A 87 -19.24 -1.48 -13.88
CA THR A 87 -18.38 -1.27 -12.73
C THR A 87 -18.14 0.20 -12.45
N ALA A 88 -18.04 0.56 -11.18
CA ALA A 88 -17.65 1.90 -10.75
C ALA A 88 -16.20 1.89 -10.24
N PRO A 89 -15.33 2.84 -10.61
CA PRO A 89 -13.96 2.87 -10.10
C PRO A 89 -13.95 3.19 -8.60
N THR A 90 -13.16 2.45 -7.82
CA THR A 90 -12.88 2.84 -6.42
C THR A 90 -12.00 4.08 -6.35
N THR A 91 -12.10 4.82 -5.25
CA THR A 91 -11.27 6.02 -5.00
C THR A 91 -10.11 5.64 -4.08
N THR A 92 -8.88 5.98 -4.48
CA THR A 92 -7.70 5.78 -3.60
C THR A 92 -7.64 6.87 -2.56
N VAL A 93 -7.75 6.47 -1.29
CA VAL A 93 -7.68 7.37 -0.12
C VAL A 93 -6.24 7.57 0.32
N MET A 94 -5.43 6.50 0.27
CA MET A 94 -4.04 6.52 0.74
C MET A 94 -3.24 5.42 0.06
N SER A 95 -1.96 5.68 -0.17
CA SER A 95 -0.98 4.71 -0.65
C SER A 95 0.23 4.77 0.26
N GLU A 96 0.57 3.66 0.91
CA GLU A 96 1.73 3.52 1.79
C GLU A 96 2.68 2.49 1.19
N ILE A 97 3.94 2.87 1.00
CA ILE A 97 4.92 2.06 0.30
C ILE A 97 6.14 1.92 1.21
N SER A 98 6.47 0.67 1.52
CA SER A 98 7.64 0.23 2.27
C SER A 98 8.48 -0.70 1.40
N PRO A 99 9.76 -0.97 1.74
CA PRO A 99 10.64 -1.79 0.91
C PRO A 99 10.09 -3.18 0.55
N THR A 100 9.25 -3.78 1.39
CA THR A 100 8.72 -5.13 1.21
C THR A 100 7.20 -5.19 1.05
N LYS A 101 6.52 -4.04 1.18
CA LYS A 101 5.06 -3.96 1.33
C LYS A 101 4.50 -2.70 0.67
N SER A 102 3.43 -2.84 -0.09
CA SER A 102 2.63 -1.73 -0.63
C SER A 102 1.19 -1.89 -0.19
N VAL A 103 0.62 -0.85 0.40
CA VAL A 103 -0.73 -0.82 0.94
C VAL A 103 -1.53 0.29 0.27
N PHE A 104 -2.69 -0.05 -0.25
CA PHE A 104 -3.64 0.89 -0.83
C PHE A 104 -4.91 0.90 0.00
N ARG A 105 -5.33 2.07 0.50
CA ARG A 105 -6.65 2.25 1.11
C ARG A 105 -7.60 2.76 0.05
N LEU A 106 -8.65 2.00 -0.22
CA LEU A 106 -9.60 2.24 -1.30
C LEU A 106 -11.01 2.42 -0.73
N GLN A 107 -11.77 3.32 -1.34
CA GLN A 107 -13.18 3.57 -1.06
C GLN A 107 -14.04 2.95 -2.17
N ALA A 108 -14.92 2.03 -1.80
CA ALA A 108 -15.96 1.45 -2.65
C ALA A 108 -17.34 1.77 -2.06
N GLY A 109 -18.02 2.75 -2.64
CA GLY A 109 -19.34 3.18 -2.15
C GLY A 109 -19.29 3.54 -0.66
N PRO A 110 -20.08 2.88 0.22
CA PRO A 110 -20.09 3.14 1.66
C PRO A 110 -18.93 2.48 2.44
N ILE A 111 -18.17 1.56 1.83
CA ILE A 111 -17.14 0.77 2.52
C ILE A 111 -15.73 1.27 2.16
N GLN A 112 -14.84 1.29 3.15
CA GLN A 112 -13.39 1.39 2.94
C GLN A 112 -12.73 0.05 3.18
N PHE A 113 -11.75 -0.28 2.34
CA PHE A 113 -10.91 -1.45 2.53
C PHE A 113 -9.48 -1.16 2.11
N ASN A 114 -8.58 -1.98 2.61
CA ASN A 114 -7.17 -1.95 2.30
C ASN A 114 -6.84 -3.14 1.40
N VAL A 115 -5.92 -2.90 0.49
CA VAL A 115 -5.28 -3.93 -0.30
C VAL A 115 -3.80 -3.88 0.00
N THR A 116 -3.27 -4.98 0.49
CA THR A 116 -1.86 -5.11 0.83
C THR A 116 -1.21 -6.10 -0.12
N PHE A 117 -0.15 -5.66 -0.76
CA PHE A 117 0.79 -6.52 -1.44
C PHE A 117 2.08 -6.60 -0.62
N PHE A 118 2.60 -7.79 -0.39
CA PHE A 118 3.88 -7.93 0.29
C PHE A 118 4.68 -9.13 -0.20
N THR A 119 5.99 -8.98 -0.09
CA THR A 119 6.98 -9.99 -0.46
C THR A 119 7.68 -10.43 0.81
N PRO A 120 7.53 -11.69 1.23
CA PRO A 120 8.22 -12.18 2.42
C PRO A 120 9.73 -12.05 2.24
N ILE A 121 10.38 -11.48 3.25
CA ILE A 121 11.83 -11.52 3.40
C ILE A 121 12.09 -12.21 4.73
N GLU A 122 12.78 -13.35 4.66
CA GLU A 122 13.26 -14.05 5.85
C GLU A 122 14.41 -13.24 6.45
N VAL A 123 14.15 -12.63 7.61
CA VAL A 123 15.15 -11.88 8.38
C VAL A 123 15.46 -12.67 9.64
N PHE A 124 16.74 -12.89 9.90
CA PHE A 124 17.19 -13.35 11.21
C PHE A 124 17.40 -12.17 12.13
N LEU A 125 16.59 -12.11 13.18
CA LEU A 125 16.89 -11.33 14.36
C LEU A 125 17.25 -12.33 15.46
N PRO A 126 18.53 -12.45 15.85
CA PRO A 126 18.88 -13.28 16.98
C PRO A 126 18.21 -12.70 18.23
N LEU A 127 17.50 -13.55 18.99
CA LEU A 127 16.82 -13.17 20.25
C LEU A 127 17.79 -12.59 21.31
N THR A 128 19.10 -12.61 21.07
CA THR A 128 20.13 -11.99 21.91
C THR A 128 20.21 -10.46 21.81
N CYS A 129 19.58 -9.82 20.81
CA CYS A 129 19.62 -8.36 20.66
C CYS A 129 18.74 -7.57 21.65
N LEU A 130 17.90 -8.22 22.47
CA LEU A 130 17.07 -7.52 23.47
C LEU A 130 17.85 -7.06 24.71
N TYR A 131 19.14 -7.38 24.85
CA TYR A 131 19.89 -7.10 26.08
C TYR A 131 21.35 -6.60 25.94
N SER A 132 21.89 -6.37 24.73
CA SER A 132 23.30 -5.94 24.61
C SER A 132 23.49 -4.66 23.78
N VAL A 133 23.91 -3.60 24.47
CA VAL A 133 24.37 -2.31 23.91
C VAL A 133 25.77 -2.49 23.33
N SER A 134 25.89 -3.17 22.18
CA SER A 134 27.03 -3.12 21.23
C SER A 134 27.02 -4.37 20.33
N ALA A 135 26.52 -4.24 19.10
CA ALA A 135 26.75 -5.23 18.06
C ALA A 135 27.29 -4.52 16.81
N PRO A 136 28.61 -4.32 16.68
CA PRO A 136 29.18 -3.57 15.56
C PRO A 136 29.23 -4.35 14.23
N TYR A 137 28.78 -5.62 14.20
CA TYR A 137 28.64 -6.40 12.97
C TYR A 137 27.50 -7.42 13.14
N LEU A 138 26.27 -7.00 12.82
CA LEU A 138 25.13 -7.92 12.77
C LEU A 138 25.13 -8.61 11.39
N ASN A 139 25.61 -9.85 11.34
CA ASN A 139 25.43 -10.69 10.16
C ASN A 139 23.95 -11.08 10.05
N LEU A 140 23.19 -10.30 9.29
CA LEU A 140 21.81 -10.61 8.92
C LEU A 140 21.82 -11.76 7.90
N GLN A 141 21.77 -13.01 8.37
CA GLN A 141 21.66 -14.19 7.51
C GLN A 141 20.26 -14.80 7.61
N PRO A 142 19.58 -15.18 6.52
CA PRO A 142 18.26 -15.81 6.60
C PRO A 142 18.28 -17.08 7.47
N THR A 143 17.28 -17.24 8.35
CA THR A 143 17.10 -18.45 9.17
C THR A 143 16.76 -19.68 8.32
N ASP A 144 16.06 -19.46 7.20
CA ASP A 144 15.63 -20.51 6.28
C ASP A 144 15.78 -20.04 4.82
N TYR A 145 16.84 -20.53 4.18
CA TYR A 145 17.09 -20.25 2.77
C TYR A 145 16.07 -20.90 1.84
N VAL A 146 15.45 -22.02 2.26
CA VAL A 146 14.43 -22.70 1.46
C VAL A 146 13.23 -21.79 1.33
N ARG A 147 12.68 -21.30 2.45
CA ARG A 147 11.57 -20.33 2.45
C ARG A 147 11.90 -19.04 1.70
N GLN A 148 13.12 -18.54 1.87
CA GLN A 148 13.56 -17.35 1.16
C GLN A 148 13.63 -17.55 -0.37
N SER A 149 13.93 -18.76 -0.83
CA SER A 149 14.09 -19.10 -2.25
C SER A 149 12.77 -19.37 -2.99
N ILE A 150 11.65 -19.51 -2.28
CA ILE A 150 10.38 -19.82 -2.93
C ILE A 150 9.87 -18.57 -3.68
N PRO A 151 9.61 -18.66 -4.99
CA PRO A 151 9.22 -17.51 -5.81
C PRO A 151 7.72 -17.24 -5.66
N PHE A 152 7.29 -16.74 -4.49
CA PHE A 152 5.94 -16.24 -4.29
C PHE A 152 5.92 -14.86 -3.63
N SER A 153 4.83 -14.15 -3.84
CA SER A 153 4.40 -13.04 -3.02
C SER A 153 2.94 -13.23 -2.60
N TYR A 154 2.52 -12.42 -1.65
CA TYR A 154 1.17 -12.42 -1.15
C TYR A 154 0.47 -11.12 -1.49
N MET A 155 -0.81 -11.27 -1.74
CA MET A 155 -1.76 -10.18 -1.76
C MET A 155 -2.92 -10.56 -0.84
N TYR A 156 -3.31 -9.62 0.01
CA TYR A 156 -4.52 -9.77 0.81
C TYR A 156 -5.32 -8.48 0.88
N LEU A 157 -6.62 -8.62 1.16
CA LEU A 157 -7.53 -7.51 1.42
C LEU A 157 -8.00 -7.56 2.88
N ASP A 158 -8.09 -6.40 3.52
CA ASP A 158 -8.56 -6.21 4.89
C ASP A 158 -9.33 -4.90 5.03
N GLY A 159 -10.49 -4.85 5.71
CA GLY A 159 -11.27 -3.59 5.70
C GLY A 159 -12.59 -3.52 6.47
N PHE A 160 -13.01 -4.58 7.17
CA PHE A 160 -14.37 -4.61 7.74
C PHE A 160 -14.43 -3.85 9.07
N ALA A 161 -14.80 -2.57 9.01
CA ALA A 161 -15.22 -1.84 10.20
C ALA A 161 -16.48 -1.00 9.91
N ARG A 162 -17.64 -1.49 10.36
CA ARG A 162 -18.53 -0.82 11.34
C ARG A 162 -19.81 -1.63 11.62
N ARG A 163 -20.01 -1.98 12.90
CA ARG A 163 -21.31 -1.78 13.57
C ARG A 163 -21.07 -1.16 14.93
N ARG A 164 -21.56 0.06 15.14
CA ARG A 164 -21.70 0.64 16.48
C ARG A 164 -23.00 0.06 17.05
N LEU A 165 -22.95 -1.15 17.58
CA LEU A 165 -24.07 -1.67 18.36
C LEU A 165 -23.98 -1.06 19.76
N SER A 166 -24.99 -0.28 20.09
CA SER A 166 -25.26 0.18 21.45
C SER A 166 -25.56 -1.02 22.36
N ALA A 167 -24.54 -1.58 23.02
CA ALA A 167 -24.59 -2.26 24.32
C ALA A 167 -23.17 -2.78 24.68
N PRO A 168 -22.79 -2.83 25.98
CA PRO A 168 -21.48 -3.33 26.39
C PRO A 168 -21.47 -4.86 26.33
N GLN A 169 -20.91 -5.42 25.27
CA GLN A 169 -20.50 -6.82 25.21
C GLN A 169 -19.02 -6.90 24.82
N CYS A 170 -18.32 -7.89 25.40
CA CYS A 170 -16.90 -8.18 25.26
C CYS A 170 -16.39 -8.04 23.81
N PRO A 171 -15.10 -7.69 23.59
CA PRO A 171 -14.56 -7.50 22.26
C PRO A 171 -14.61 -8.81 21.47
N SER A 172 -15.66 -8.98 20.65
CA SER A 172 -15.70 -10.00 19.61
C SER A 172 -14.73 -9.60 18.51
N LEU A 173 -13.82 -10.52 18.17
CA LEU A 173 -12.88 -10.40 17.06
C LEU A 173 -13.61 -9.90 15.80
N PRO A 174 -13.04 -8.95 15.03
CA PRO A 174 -13.64 -8.48 13.80
C PRO A 174 -13.97 -9.67 12.88
N GLU A 175 -15.13 -9.63 12.24
CA GLU A 175 -15.48 -10.59 11.19
C GLU A 175 -14.58 -10.28 9.97
N TYR A 176 -13.44 -10.96 9.91
CA TYR A 176 -12.43 -10.78 8.86
C TYR A 176 -12.79 -11.64 7.64
N ALA A 177 -13.30 -11.04 6.56
CA ALA A 177 -13.30 -11.68 5.26
C ALA A 177 -11.97 -11.40 4.55
N SER A 178 -10.91 -12.10 4.93
CA SER A 178 -9.59 -11.97 4.29
C SER A 178 -9.47 -12.95 3.11
N LEU A 179 -9.27 -12.42 1.90
CA LEU A 179 -8.81 -13.24 0.77
C LEU A 179 -7.28 -13.18 0.72
N LEU A 180 -6.61 -14.33 0.83
CA LEU A 180 -5.18 -14.47 0.59
C LEU A 180 -4.99 -15.11 -0.78
N SER A 181 -4.35 -14.42 -1.72
CA SER A 181 -4.01 -14.99 -3.02
C SER A 181 -2.49 -15.13 -3.19
N LEU A 182 -2.07 -16.28 -3.71
CA LEU A 182 -0.70 -16.55 -4.11
C LEU A 182 -0.46 -15.94 -5.49
N VAL A 183 0.46 -14.99 -5.59
CA VAL A 183 0.73 -14.28 -6.84
C VAL A 183 1.79 -15.03 -7.64
N THR A 184 1.39 -15.65 -8.77
CA THR A 184 2.32 -16.44 -9.60
C THR A 184 2.45 -15.98 -11.06
N ARG A 185 1.51 -15.17 -11.60
CA ARG A 185 1.67 -14.45 -12.90
C ARG A 185 0.45 -13.62 -13.30
N GLN A 186 -0.75 -14.08 -12.95
CA GLN A 186 -2.01 -13.38 -13.18
C GLN A 186 -2.82 -13.41 -11.89
N VAL A 187 -3.48 -12.29 -11.59
CA VAL A 187 -4.35 -12.16 -10.42
C VAL A 187 -5.71 -11.72 -10.91
N PHE A 188 -6.72 -12.54 -10.63
CA PHE A 188 -8.12 -12.16 -10.69
C PHE A 188 -8.68 -12.31 -9.29
N ALA A 189 -9.15 -11.21 -8.72
CA ALA A 189 -9.68 -11.19 -7.37
C ALA A 189 -11.06 -10.54 -7.39
N ALA A 190 -12.07 -11.30 -6.99
CA ALA A 190 -13.44 -10.87 -6.86
C ALA A 190 -13.91 -11.15 -5.44
N MET A 191 -14.68 -10.22 -4.88
CA MET A 191 -15.23 -10.32 -3.54
C MET A 191 -16.64 -9.74 -3.51
N ASP A 192 -17.52 -10.32 -2.67
CA ASP A 192 -18.87 -9.82 -2.45
C ASP A 192 -19.05 -9.47 -0.96
N ILE A 193 -19.62 -8.30 -0.70
CA ILE A 193 -19.81 -7.73 0.63
C ILE A 193 -21.20 -7.08 0.68
N THR A 194 -21.89 -7.31 1.79
CA THR A 194 -23.16 -6.64 2.11
C THR A 194 -22.94 -5.70 3.29
N ALA A 195 -23.22 -4.41 3.12
CA ALA A 195 -23.11 -3.39 4.14
C ALA A 195 -24.49 -3.08 4.74
N THR A 196 -24.92 -3.86 5.74
CA THR A 196 -26.21 -3.67 6.44
C THR A 196 -26.10 -2.90 7.76
#